data_AF-A0A918D5V0-F1
#
_entry.id   AF-A0A918D5V0-F1
#
_cell.length_a   1.000
_cell.length_b   1.000
_cell.length_c   1.000
_cell.angle_alpha   90.00
_cell.angle_beta   90.00
_cell.angle_gamma   90.00
#
_symmetry.space_group_name_H-M   'P 1'
#
loop_
_entity.id
_entity.type
_entity.pdbx_description
1 polymer ?
#
loop_
_entity_poly.entity_id
_entity_poly.type
_entity_poly.pdbx_seq_one_letter_code
_entity_poly.pdbx_strand_id
1 'polypeptide(L)'
;MHALPDGEAEIALVLHLPWEDVAALGQEAGRLAARLQRPVTLDEAVSHRLRSARPAAHAKPAQSPPAVAAPASVSSLPARPPAEQARQAIDRINGTGQHESA
;
A
#
# COMPACT_ATOMS: atom_id res chain seq x y z
N MET A 1 25.62 6.63 -13.74
CA MET A 1 26.44 5.40 -13.79
C MET A 1 27.84 5.80 -14.21
N HIS A 2 28.85 5.46 -13.42
CA HIS A 2 30.25 5.70 -13.79
C HIS A 2 31.08 4.46 -13.46
N ALA A 3 32.05 4.17 -14.32
CA ALA A 3 32.98 3.07 -14.11
C ALA A 3 34.08 3.48 -13.14
N LEU A 4 34.50 2.55 -12.29
CA LEU A 4 35.57 2.69 -11.31
C LEU A 4 36.88 2.11 -11.88
N PRO A 5 38.06 2.57 -11.41
CA PRO A 5 39.36 2.14 -11.94
C PRO A 5 39.68 0.65 -11.75
N ASP A 6 39.02 -0.02 -10.82
CA ASP A 6 39.11 -1.46 -10.56
C ASP A 6 38.28 -2.31 -11.54
N GLY A 7 37.55 -1.66 -12.45
CA GLY A 7 36.64 -2.32 -13.38
C GLY A 7 35.22 -2.49 -12.84
N GLU A 8 34.91 -1.96 -11.66
CA GLU A 8 33.54 -1.92 -11.14
C GLU A 8 32.74 -0.74 -11.70
N ALA A 9 31.45 -0.65 -11.35
CA ALA A 9 30.59 0.45 -11.76
C ALA A 9 29.68 0.90 -10.61
N GLU A 10 29.60 2.21 -10.38
CA GLU A 10 28.70 2.79 -9.40
C GLU A 10 27.42 3.31 -10.06
N ILE A 11 26.27 3.01 -9.44
CA ILE A 11 24.95 3.49 -9.85
C ILE A 11 24.23 4.10 -8.64
N ALA A 12 23.84 5.37 -8.76
CA ALA A 12 22.92 6.03 -7.83
C ALA A 12 21.52 6.08 -8.45
N LEU A 13 20.50 5.65 -7.70
CA LEU A 13 19.10 5.69 -8.12
C LEU A 13 18.26 6.45 -7.08
N VAL A 14 17.30 7.23 -7.57
CA VAL A 14 16.22 7.79 -6.74
C VAL A 14 14.95 7.03 -7.09
N LEU A 15 14.36 6.37 -6.10
CA LEU A 15 13.15 5.58 -6.25
C LEU A 15 11.98 6.32 -5.59
N HIS A 16 10.89 6.48 -6.32
CA HIS A 16 9.62 6.92 -5.76
C HIS A 16 8.80 5.69 -5.41
N LEU A 17 8.70 5.40 -4.12
CA LEU A 17 7.91 4.28 -3.62
C LEU A 17 6.60 4.80 -3.04
N PRO A 18 5.46 4.17 -3.37
CA PRO A 18 4.19 4.48 -2.72
C PRO A 18 4.27 4.05 -1.24
N TRP A 19 3.47 4.68 -0.39
CA TRP A 19 3.54 4.44 1.05
C TRP A 19 3.13 3.00 1.42
N GLU A 20 2.28 2.39 0.61
CA GLU A 20 1.82 1.01 0.75
C GLU A 20 2.99 0.02 0.62
N ASP A 21 3.93 0.26 -0.30
CA ASP A 21 5.11 -0.58 -0.47
C ASP A 21 6.09 -0.41 0.69
N VAL A 22 6.25 0.82 1.19
CA VAL A 22 7.06 1.10 2.38
C VAL A 22 6.47 0.40 3.62
N ALA A 23 5.15 0.45 3.78
CA ALA A 23 4.45 -0.24 4.86
C ALA A 23 4.61 -1.76 4.76
N ALA A 24 4.52 -2.34 3.55
CA ALA A 24 4.74 -3.77 3.33
C ALA A 24 6.17 -4.20 3.71
N LEU A 25 7.18 -3.37 3.44
CA LEU A 25 8.56 -3.62 3.91
C LEU A 25 8.66 -3.59 5.44
N GLY A 26 7.98 -2.65 6.09
CA GLY A 26 7.90 -2.60 7.56
C GLY A 26 7.26 -3.87 8.15
N GLN A 27 6.19 -4.37 7.54
CA GLN A 27 5.55 -5.63 7.96
C GLN A 27 6.47 -6.85 7.80
N GLU A 28 7.22 -6.91 6.70
CA GLU A 28 8.22 -7.97 6.49
C GLU A 28 9.36 -7.89 7.51
N ALA A 29 9.81 -6.68 7.86
CA ALA A 29 10.80 -6.48 8.92
C ALA A 29 10.26 -6.97 10.28
N GLY A 30 9.01 -6.63 10.62
CA GLY A 30 8.37 -7.13 11.84
C GLY A 30 8.24 -8.65 11.88
N ARG A 31 7.86 -9.26 10.76
CA ARG A 31 7.79 -10.73 10.62
C ARG A 31 9.17 -11.37 10.77
N LEU A 32 10.19 -10.80 10.15
CA LEU A 32 11.56 -11.31 10.23
C LEU A 32 12.12 -11.17 11.65
N ALA A 33 11.87 -10.05 12.33
CA ALA A 33 12.23 -9.85 13.73
C ALA A 33 11.58 -10.90 14.64
N ALA A 34 10.28 -11.15 14.47
CA ALA A 34 9.56 -12.18 15.22
C ALA A 34 10.11 -13.58 14.92
N ARG A 35 10.49 -13.88 13.68
CA ARG A 35 11.03 -15.20 13.33
C ARG A 35 12.43 -15.42 13.89
N LEU A 36 13.28 -14.39 13.86
CA LEU A 36 14.65 -14.48 14.36
C LEU A 36 14.78 -14.18 15.85
N GLN A 37 13.69 -13.76 16.51
CA GLN A 37 13.64 -13.34 17.91
C GLN A 37 14.73 -12.29 18.23
N ARG A 38 15.00 -11.40 17.27
CA ARG A 38 15.95 -10.30 17.41
C ARG A 38 15.49 -9.08 16.62
N PRO A 39 15.91 -7.86 17.01
CA PRO A 39 15.74 -6.69 16.16
C PRO A 39 16.43 -6.90 14.80
N VAL A 40 15.77 -6.46 13.72
CA VAL A 40 16.33 -6.51 12.34
C VAL A 40 16.23 -5.14 11.70
N THR A 41 17.17 -4.82 10.82
CA THR A 41 17.15 -3.56 10.07
C THR A 41 16.23 -3.67 8.85
N LEU A 42 15.80 -2.52 8.32
CA LEU A 42 15.03 -2.48 7.08
C LEU A 42 15.83 -3.06 5.89
N ASP A 43 17.13 -2.77 5.83
CA ASP A 43 18.02 -3.33 4.81
C ASP A 43 18.10 -4.86 4.88
N GLU A 44 18.18 -5.43 6.08
CA GLU A 44 18.18 -6.89 6.28
C GLU A 44 16.85 -7.51 5.82
N ALA A 45 15.72 -6.87 6.13
CA ALA A 45 14.40 -7.31 5.70
C ALA A 45 14.23 -7.23 4.18
N VAL A 46 14.71 -6.15 3.54
CA VAL A 46 14.72 -5.98 2.08
C VAL A 46 15.60 -7.05 1.44
N SER A 47 16.82 -7.21 1.91
CA SER A 47 17.76 -8.24 1.48
C SER A 47 17.16 -9.65 1.59
N HIS A 48 16.50 -9.95 2.72
CA HIS A 48 15.78 -11.20 2.91
C HIS A 48 14.64 -11.36 1.91
N ARG A 49 13.81 -10.33 1.71
CA ARG A 49 12.69 -10.36 0.76
C ARG A 49 13.17 -10.54 -0.67
N LEU A 50 14.23 -9.86 -1.11
CA LEU A 50 14.78 -9.98 -2.47
C LEU A 50 15.39 -11.36 -2.72
N ARG A 51 16.06 -11.96 -1.72
CA ARG A 51 16.59 -13.32 -1.82
C ARG A 51 15.52 -14.40 -1.76
N SER A 52 14.44 -14.16 -1.02
CA SER A 52 13.36 -15.13 -0.81
C SER A 52 12.25 -15.03 -1.85
N ALA A 53 12.03 -13.83 -2.40
CA ALA A 53 11.14 -13.63 -3.52
C ALA A 53 11.77 -14.32 -4.74
N ARG A 54 11.10 -15.37 -5.21
CA ARG A 54 11.38 -15.94 -6.53
C ARG A 54 11.38 -14.79 -7.54
N PRO A 55 12.41 -14.65 -8.40
CA PRO A 55 12.50 -13.52 -9.31
C PRO A 55 11.18 -13.41 -10.06
N ALA A 56 10.48 -12.29 -9.89
CA ALA A 56 9.33 -11.98 -10.70
C ALA A 56 9.81 -11.97 -12.15
N ALA A 57 9.24 -12.85 -12.97
CA ALA A 57 9.44 -12.80 -14.41
C ALA A 57 9.22 -11.34 -14.83
N HIS A 58 10.22 -10.72 -15.44
CA HIS A 58 10.17 -9.30 -15.81
C HIS A 58 8.83 -9.07 -16.50
N ALA A 59 8.00 -8.18 -15.93
CA ALA A 59 6.69 -7.90 -16.48
C ALA A 59 6.90 -7.51 -17.95
N LYS A 60 6.49 -8.40 -18.87
CA LYS A 60 6.48 -8.10 -20.30
C LYS A 60 5.71 -6.78 -20.44
N PRO A 61 6.27 -5.75 -21.10
CA PRO A 61 5.58 -4.47 -21.23
C PRO A 61 4.20 -4.74 -21.81
N ALA A 62 3.16 -4.39 -21.05
CA ALA A 62 1.80 -4.50 -21.51
C ALA A 62 1.67 -3.60 -22.74
N GLN A 63 1.44 -4.19 -23.90
CA GLN A 63 0.92 -3.46 -25.05
C GLN A 63 -0.40 -2.81 -24.61
N SER A 64 -0.58 -1.55 -25.01
CA SER A 64 -1.68 -0.63 -24.70
C SER A 64 -3.01 -1.33 -24.37
N PRO A 65 -3.73 -0.88 -23.32
CA PRO A 65 -5.06 -1.42 -23.04
C PRO A 65 -5.99 -1.13 -24.23
N PRO A 66 -6.73 -2.12 -24.77
CA PRO A 66 -7.89 -1.83 -25.58
C PRO A 66 -8.95 -1.14 -24.71
N ALA A 67 -9.68 -0.21 -25.33
CA ALA A 67 -10.70 0.60 -24.71
C ALA A 67 -11.79 -0.25 -24.00
N VAL A 68 -12.11 0.18 -22.78
CA VAL A 68 -13.31 -0.05 -21.96
C VAL A 68 -14.41 -0.97 -22.52
N ALA A 69 -14.72 -2.03 -21.75
CA ALA A 69 -16.05 -2.62 -21.64
C ALA A 69 -16.52 -2.57 -20.17
N ALA A 70 -17.81 -2.33 -20.00
CA ALA A 70 -18.52 -1.83 -18.81
C ALA A 70 -18.51 -2.77 -17.57
N PRO A 71 -19.01 -2.32 -16.39
CA PRO A 71 -18.62 -2.82 -15.08
C PRO A 71 -19.31 -4.13 -14.68
N ALA A 72 -18.57 -5.03 -14.03
CA ALA A 72 -19.15 -6.16 -13.31
C ALA A 72 -19.63 -5.70 -11.93
N SER A 73 -20.92 -5.91 -11.68
CA SER A 73 -21.62 -5.59 -10.45
C SER A 73 -21.03 -6.36 -9.27
N VAL A 74 -20.38 -5.64 -8.35
CA VAL A 74 -20.28 -6.02 -6.94
C VAL A 74 -21.22 -5.12 -6.17
N SER A 75 -22.18 -5.71 -5.47
CA SER A 75 -23.12 -4.97 -4.63
C SER A 75 -22.35 -4.18 -3.58
N SER A 76 -22.43 -2.85 -3.61
CA SER A 76 -21.96 -1.98 -2.53
C SER A 76 -22.90 -0.76 -2.46
N LEU A 77 -23.20 -0.37 -1.21
CA LEU A 77 -24.30 0.50 -0.79
C LEU A 77 -24.56 1.73 -1.68
N PRO A 78 -25.82 2.23 -1.76
CA PRO A 78 -26.13 3.43 -2.53
C PRO A 78 -25.20 4.57 -2.12
N ALA A 79 -24.43 5.08 -3.08
CA ALA A 79 -23.50 6.18 -2.92
C ALA A 79 -24.29 7.46 -2.59
N ARG A 80 -24.56 7.67 -1.30
CA ARG A 80 -25.08 8.94 -0.81
C ARG A 80 -23.96 9.98 -0.92
N PRO A 81 -24.19 11.13 -1.59
CA PRO A 81 -23.18 12.18 -1.67
C PRO A 81 -22.80 12.63 -0.25
N PRO A 82 -21.50 12.91 0.00
CA PRO A 82 -20.98 13.18 1.35
C PRO A 82 -21.71 14.31 2.09
N ALA A 83 -22.31 15.26 1.36
CA ALA A 83 -23.13 16.34 1.91
C ALA A 83 -24.40 15.85 2.64
N GLU A 84 -25.03 14.77 2.18
CA GLU A 84 -26.21 14.23 2.85
C GLU A 84 -25.86 13.34 4.05
N GLN A 85 -24.70 12.68 4.01
CA GLN A 85 -24.20 11.93 5.15
C GLN A 85 -23.85 12.87 6.32
N ALA A 86 -23.23 14.01 6.01
CA ALA A 86 -22.97 15.05 7.01
C ALA A 86 -24.27 15.60 7.63
N ARG A 87 -25.30 15.86 6.82
CA ARG A 87 -26.61 16.31 7.31
C ARG A 87 -27.28 15.30 8.24
N GLN A 88 -27.27 14.01 7.89
CA GLN A 88 -27.84 12.96 8.76
C GLN A 88 -27.03 12.72 10.04
N ALA A 89 -25.70 12.87 9.99
CA ALA A 89 -24.87 12.78 11.18
C ALA A 89 -25.20 13.91 12.16
N ILE A 90 -25.39 15.14 11.66
CA ILE A 90 -25.80 16.30 12.45
C ILE A 90 -27.20 16.10 13.05
N ASP A 91 -28.17 15.61 12.26
CA ASP A 91 -29.53 15.34 12.77
C ASP A 91 -29.56 14.22 13.82
N ARG A 92 -28.71 13.18 13.72
CA ARG A 92 -28.62 12.15 14.76
C ARG A 92 -28.08 12.71 16.07
N ILE A 93 -27.07 13.57 16.01
CA ILE A 93 -26.47 14.19 17.20
C ILE A 93 -27.48 15.13 17.89
N ASN A 94 -28.27 15.87 17.10
CA ASN A 94 -29.30 16.76 17.63
C ASN A 94 -30.55 16.01 18.10
N GLY A 95 -30.91 14.88 17.47
CA GLY A 95 -32.10 14.09 17.79
C GLY A 95 -31.97 13.22 19.04
N THR A 96 -30.76 12.84 19.46
CA THR A 96 -30.53 12.05 20.69
C THR A 96 -30.65 12.86 21.98
N GLY A 97 -30.92 14.17 21.90
CA GLY A 97 -31.08 15.05 23.06
C GLY A 97 -32.51 15.16 23.64
N GLN A 98 -33.53 14.47 23.09
CA GLN A 98 -34.93 14.60 23.54
C GLN A 98 -35.57 13.37 24.19
N HIS A 99 -34.85 12.28 24.44
CA HIS A 99 -35.39 11.11 25.16
C HIS A 99 -34.49 10.66 26.32
N GLU A 100 -34.22 11.55 27.27
CA GLU A 100 -33.85 11.12 28.62
C GLU A 100 -34.35 12.15 29.64
N SER A 101 -35.66 12.09 29.91
CA SER A 101 -36.31 12.70 31.07
C SER A 101 -37.68 12.05 31.24
N ALA A 102 -37.73 10.95 32.00
CA ALA A 102 -38.89 10.49 32.76
C ALA A 102 -38.44 9.44 33.77
#